data_AF-A0A3C1GPX3-F1
#
_entry.id   AF-A0A3C1GPX3-F1
#
_cell.length_a   1.000
_cell.length_b   1.000
_cell.length_c   1.000
_cell.angle_alpha   90.00
_cell.angle_beta   90.00
_cell.angle_gamma   90.00
#
_symmetry.space_group_name_H-M   'P 1'
#
loop_
_entity.id
_entity.type
_entity.pdbx_description
1 polymer ?
#
loop_
_entity_poly.entity_id
_entity_poly.type
_entity_poly.pdbx_seq_one_letter_code
_entity_poly.pdbx_strand_id
1 'polypeptide(L)' 'MQNIGGKGAGAVTAACFLSRFVEEGQAWAHLDIAGTAWNSGKEKAATGRPVPLFMQYLKNSVDMA' A
#
# COMPACT_ATOMS: atom_id res chain seq x y z
N MET A 1 4.07 -14.43 16.50
CA MET A 1 4.30 -13.88 15.14
C MET A 1 5.61 -13.12 15.16
N GLN A 2 6.44 -13.26 14.13
CA GLN A 2 7.63 -12.43 13.95
C GLN A 2 7.30 -11.26 13.01
N ASN A 3 7.99 -10.13 13.16
CA ASN A 3 7.79 -8.93 12.34
C ASN A 3 8.53 -8.95 10.99
N ILE A 4 9.26 -10.04 10.68
CA ILE A 4 10.08 -10.18 9.47
C ILE A 4 9.91 -11.59 8.91
N GLY A 5 9.77 -11.72 7.58
CA GLY A 5 9.54 -12.99 6.86
C GLY A 5 10.79 -13.63 6.21
N GLY A 6 11.97 -13.05 6.39
CA GLY A 6 13.22 -13.48 5.74
C GLY A 6 13.54 -12.69 4.47
N LYS A 7 14.52 -13.17 3.67
CA LYS A 7 15.04 -12.44 2.50
C LYS A 7 14.10 -12.42 1.29
N GLY A 8 13.28 -13.45 1.11
CA GLY A 8 12.41 -13.61 -0.05
C GLY A 8 11.04 -12.97 0.15
N ALA A 9 10.48 -12.38 -0.91
CA ALA A 9 9.10 -11.90 -0.94
C ALA A 9 8.69 -10.98 0.24
N GLY A 10 9.60 -10.08 0.65
CA GLY A 10 9.41 -9.17 1.79
C GLY A 10 8.08 -8.40 1.75
N ALA A 11 7.69 -7.87 0.58
CA ALA A 11 6.43 -7.15 0.42
C ALA A 11 5.19 -8.03 0.73
N VAL A 12 5.17 -9.28 0.24
CA VAL A 12 4.05 -10.21 0.48
C VAL A 12 4.01 -10.64 1.94
N THR A 13 5.15 -10.97 2.55
CA THR A 13 5.20 -11.37 3.96
C THR A 13 4.80 -10.22 4.90
N ALA A 14 5.16 -8.97 4.56
CA ALA A 14 4.67 -7.78 5.26
C ALA A 14 3.15 -7.61 5.12
N ALA A 15 2.58 -7.79 3.93
CA ALA A 15 1.13 -7.74 3.73
C ALA A 15 0.41 -8.84 4.53
N CYS A 16 0.94 -10.06 4.56
CA CYS A 16 0.42 -11.16 5.38
C CYS A 16 0.55 -10.90 6.89
N PHE A 17 1.57 -10.15 7.32
CA PHE A 17 1.68 -9.70 8.70
C PHE A 17 0.56 -8.70 9.03
N LEU A 18 0.36 -7.68 8.18
CA LEU A 18 -0.67 -6.66 8.39
C LEU A 18 -2.09 -7.24 8.36
N SER A 19 -2.37 -8.21 7.49
CA SER A 19 -3.71 -8.80 7.34
C SER A 19 -4.21 -9.52 8.60
N ARG A 20 -3.32 -9.80 9.55
CA ARG A 20 -3.64 -10.52 10.80
C ARG A 20 -4.22 -9.62 11.88
N PHE A 21 -4.17 -8.32 11.65
CA PHE A 21 -4.75 -7.28 12.50
C PHE A 21 -6.07 -6.73 11.95
N VAL A 22 -6.54 -7.28 10.83
CA VAL A 22 -7.84 -6.94 10.23
C VAL A 22 -8.89 -7.90 10.80
N GLU A 23 -10.01 -7.34 11.27
CA GLU A 23 -11.13 -8.12 11.80
C GLU A 23 -11.80 -8.97 10.72
N GLU A 24 -12.40 -10.09 11.14
CA GLU A 24 -13.14 -10.95 10.21
C GLU A 24 -14.33 -10.21 9.60
N GLY A 25 -14.47 -10.29 8.27
CA GLY A 25 -15.51 -9.59 7.52
C GLY A 25 -15.22 -8.12 7.18
N GLN A 26 -14.14 -7.54 7.71
CA GLN A 26 -13.75 -6.16 7.38
C GLN A 26 -13.09 -6.08 6.01
N ALA A 27 -13.71 -5.35 5.08
CA ALA A 27 -13.07 -5.03 3.79
C ALA A 27 -11.80 -4.19 4.03
N TRP A 28 -10.68 -4.63 3.45
CA TRP A 28 -9.37 -4.02 3.65
C TRP A 28 -8.47 -4.16 2.42
N ALA A 29 -7.60 -3.18 2.22
CA ALA A 29 -6.58 -3.19 1.20
C ALA A 29 -5.25 -2.62 1.75
N HIS A 30 -4.13 -3.13 1.25
CA HIS A 30 -2.80 -2.63 1.52
C HIS A 30 -2.15 -2.12 0.23
N LEU A 31 -1.53 -0.94 0.30
CA LEU A 31 -0.78 -0.36 -0.81
C LEU A 31 0.66 -0.10 -0.38
N ASP A 32 1.60 -0.91 -0.87
CA ASP A 32 3.03 -0.68 -0.69
C ASP A 32 3.52 0.34 -1.74
N ILE A 33 3.97 1.50 -1.28
CA ILE A 33 4.40 2.61 -2.13
C ILE A 33 5.91 2.85 -2.11
N ALA A 34 6.70 1.97 -1.48
CA ALA A 34 8.15 2.18 -1.31
C ALA A 34 8.88 2.46 -2.63
N GLY A 35 8.44 1.84 -3.73
CA GLY A 35 9.01 2.05 -5.07
C GLY A 35 8.42 3.21 -5.88
N THR A 36 7.34 3.84 -5.42
CA THR A 36 6.62 4.88 -6.19
C THR A 36 6.56 6.24 -5.50
N ALA A 37 6.81 6.31 -4.19
CA ALA A 37 6.66 7.51 -3.39
C ALA A 37 7.73 8.59 -3.67
N TRP A 38 8.92 8.20 -4.13
CA TRP A 38 10.00 9.12 -4.48
C TRP A 38 10.85 8.61 -5.64
N ASN A 39 11.45 9.54 -6.38
CA ASN A 39 12.52 9.25 -7.33
C ASN A 39 13.88 9.25 -6.60
N SER A 40 14.80 8.40 -7.08
CA SER A 40 16.18 8.35 -6.59
C SER A 40 17.14 8.98 -7.61
N GLY A 41 18.40 9.17 -7.23
CA GLY A 41 19.42 9.72 -8.12
C GLY A 41 19.40 11.25 -8.18
N LYS A 42 19.78 11.83 -9.32
CA LYS A 42 19.92 13.29 -9.49
C LYS A 42 18.58 14.03 -9.38
N GLU A 43 17.50 13.39 -9.82
CA GLU A 43 16.13 13.92 -9.75
C GLU A 43 15.42 13.46 -8.47
N LYS A 44 16.12 13.52 -7.33
CA LYS A 44 15.56 13.09 -6.04
C LYS A 44 14.43 14.02 -5.62
N ALA A 45 13.20 13.52 -5.69
CA ALA A 45 12.00 14.26 -5.32
C ALA A 45 10.87 13.31 -4.90
N ALA A 46 9.95 13.80 -4.07
CA ALA A 46 8.70 13.11 -3.81
C ALA A 46 7.79 13.18 -5.05
N THR A 47 7.08 12.09 -5.36
CA THR A 47 6.24 12.01 -6.56
C THR A 47 4.79 12.42 -6.30
N GLY A 48 4.37 12.48 -5.04
CA GLY A 48 2.96 12.66 -4.66
C GLY A 48 2.08 11.43 -4.85
N ARG A 49 2.62 10.29 -5.30
CA ARG A 49 1.87 9.02 -5.36
C ARG A 49 1.67 8.48 -3.94
N PRO A 50 0.49 7.93 -3.61
CA PRO A 50 -0.58 7.51 -4.53
C PRO A 50 -1.78 8.46 -4.56
N VAL A 51 -1.62 9.76 -4.25
CA VAL A 51 -2.75 10.69 -4.09
C VAL A 51 -3.75 10.64 -5.24
N PRO A 52 -3.37 10.73 -6.53
CA PRO A 52 -4.34 10.67 -7.63
C PRO A 52 -5.14 9.36 -7.70
N LEU A 53 -4.49 8.22 -7.39
CA LEU A 53 -5.16 6.92 -7.35
C LEU A 53 -6.20 6.87 -6.24
N PHE A 54 -5.86 7.37 -5.05
CA PHE A 54 -6.77 7.36 -3.91
C PHE A 54 -7.96 8.29 -4.15
N MET A 55 -7.72 9.49 -4.71
CA MET A 55 -8.79 10.42 -5.06
C MET A 55 -9.74 9.84 -6.10
N GLN A 56 -9.22 9.15 -7.13
CA GLN A 56 -10.05 8.50 -8.13
C GLN A 56 -10.84 7.32 -7.56
N TYR A 57 -10.23 6.52 -6.69
CA TYR A 57 -10.91 5.42 -5.99
C TYR A 57 -12.11 5.95 -5.20
N LEU A 58 -11.92 6.99 -4.37
CA LEU A 58 -12.99 7.59 -3.57
C LEU A 58 -14.10 8.16 -4.45
N LYS A 59 -13.76 8.84 -5.55
CA LYS A 59 -14.76 9.35 -6.50
C LYS A 59 -15.61 8.21 -7.06
N ASN A 60 -14.97 7.15 -7.53
CA ASN A 60 -15.68 5.98 -8.07
C ASN A 60 -16.55 5.29 -7.00
N SER A 61 -16.11 5.26 -5.75
CA SER A 61 -16.89 4.67 -4.65
C SER A 61 -18.15 5.47 -4.32
N VAL A 62 -18.15 6.79 -4.55
CA VAL A 62 -19.34 7.63 -4.40
C VAL A 62 -20.28 7.49 -5.59
N ASP A 63 -19.75 7.44 -6.81
CA ASP A 63 -20.55 7.36 -8.04
C ASP A 63 -21.19 5.98 -8.28
N MET A 64 -20.82 4.95 -7.50
CA MET A 64 -21.41 3.60 -7.52
C MET A 64 -22.45 3.36 -6.41
N ALA A 65 -22.71 4.33 -5.54
CA ALA A 65 -23.76 4.30 -4.52
C ALA A 65 -25.06 4.96 -5.03
#